data_AF-A0A257ND06-F1
#
_entry.id   AF-A0A257ND06-F1
#
_cell.length_a   1.000
_cell.length_b   1.000
_cell.length_c   1.000
_cell.angle_alpha   90.00
_cell.angle_beta   90.00
_cell.angle_gamma   90.00
#
_symmetry.space_group_name_H-M   'P 1'
#
loop_
_entity.id
_entity.type
_entity.pdbx_description
1 polymer ?
#
loop_
_entity_poly.entity_id
_entity_poly.type
_entity_poly.pdbx_seq_one_letter_code
_entity_poly.pdbx_strand_id
1 'polypeptide(L)'
;MAATFNPELSFKEGEITAREIRASGLQWNFSPVMDIGRQPLWPRLWETYGEDVHLASVLGTSFIKGHQGDDFSAPNKAPTCLKHYVGYSFPINGKDRTPAWIGERMLREYFLPTFEAGVKAGSPTIMVNSSEVDGIPGHANYKYLT
;
A
#
# COMPACT_ATOMS: atom_id res chain seq x y z
N MET A 1 2.38 7.85 11.12
CA MET A 1 3.22 6.66 11.41
C MET A 1 4.63 6.77 10.85
N ALA A 2 4.83 7.04 9.56
CA ALA A 2 6.18 7.12 8.94
C ALA A 2 7.26 7.86 9.74
N ALA A 3 6.93 9.04 10.26
CA ALA A 3 7.85 9.90 11.00
C ALA A 3 8.37 9.30 12.32
N THR A 4 7.85 8.16 12.78
CA THR A 4 8.41 7.46 13.95
C THR A 4 9.68 6.69 13.63
N PHE A 5 9.90 6.32 12.35
CA PHE A 5 10.99 5.44 11.92
C PHE A 5 11.06 4.13 12.75
N ASN A 6 9.94 3.70 13.31
CA ASN A 6 9.87 2.60 14.26
C ASN A 6 8.99 1.47 13.72
N PRO A 7 9.60 0.39 13.20
CA PRO A 7 8.87 -0.75 12.66
C PRO A 7 8.05 -1.49 13.71
N GLU A 8 8.48 -1.51 14.98
CA GLU A 8 7.74 -2.15 16.07
C GLU A 8 6.42 -1.42 16.37
N LEU A 9 6.42 -0.09 16.29
CA LEU A 9 5.19 0.68 16.42
C LEU A 9 4.23 0.41 15.26
N SER A 10 4.74 0.24 14.03
CA SER A 10 3.89 -0.10 12.89
C SER A 10 3.35 -1.54 12.95
N PHE A 11 4.13 -2.48 13.52
CA PHE A 11 3.63 -3.81 13.84
C PHE A 11 2.49 -3.77 14.86
N LYS A 12 2.68 -3.02 15.97
CA LYS A 12 1.64 -2.85 17.00
C LYS A 12 0.39 -2.16 16.46
N GLU A 13 0.56 -1.16 15.59
CA GLU A 13 -0.55 -0.55 14.85
C GLU A 13 -1.35 -1.60 14.11
N GLY A 14 -0.69 -2.42 13.28
CA GLY A 14 -1.34 -3.52 12.54
C GLY A 14 -2.10 -4.48 13.46
N GLU A 15 -1.48 -4.91 14.55
CA GLU A 15 -2.08 -5.82 15.53
C GLU A 15 -3.33 -5.24 16.21
N ILE A 16 -3.25 -3.99 16.67
CA ILE A 16 -4.38 -3.30 17.32
C ILE A 16 -5.52 -3.11 16.31
N THR A 17 -5.20 -2.63 15.10
CA THR A 17 -6.20 -2.44 14.04
C THR A 17 -6.90 -3.74 13.68
N ALA A 18 -6.17 -4.85 13.56
CA ALA A 18 -6.77 -6.16 13.26
C ALA A 18 -7.73 -6.60 14.37
N ARG A 19 -7.31 -6.46 15.64
CA ARG A 19 -8.17 -6.80 16.78
C ARG A 19 -9.47 -6.01 16.77
N GLU A 20 -9.42 -4.70 16.50
CA GLU A 20 -10.60 -3.83 16.48
C GLU A 20 -11.52 -4.08 15.28
N ILE A 21 -10.96 -4.32 14.10
CA ILE A 21 -11.71 -4.70 12.89
C ILE A 21 -12.46 -6.01 13.14
N ARG A 22 -11.79 -7.02 13.69
CA ARG A 22 -12.39 -8.32 14.02
C ARG A 22 -13.47 -8.21 15.09
N ALA A 23 -13.21 -7.43 16.14
CA ALA A 23 -14.20 -7.16 17.19
C ALA A 23 -15.45 -6.45 16.66
N SER A 24 -15.30 -5.69 15.57
CA SER A 24 -16.40 -5.02 14.86
C SER A 24 -17.09 -5.90 13.81
N GLY A 25 -16.74 -7.19 13.74
CA GLY A 25 -17.33 -8.17 12.81
C GLY A 25 -16.77 -8.12 11.38
N LEU A 26 -15.85 -7.20 11.09
CA LEU A 26 -15.21 -7.07 9.78
C LEU A 26 -14.13 -8.14 9.60
N GLN A 27 -14.00 -8.67 8.39
CA GLN A 27 -13.13 -9.81 8.10
C GLN A 27 -11.94 -9.47 7.20
N TRP A 28 -11.88 -8.26 6.65
CA TRP A 28 -10.90 -7.87 5.64
C TRP A 28 -10.63 -6.36 5.73
N ASN A 29 -9.37 -5.96 5.54
CA ASN A 29 -8.96 -4.57 5.64
C ASN A 29 -8.28 -4.08 4.35
N PHE A 30 -8.74 -2.94 3.83
CA PHE A 30 -8.11 -2.24 2.71
C PHE A 30 -6.92 -1.40 3.16
N SER A 31 -5.88 -2.08 3.63
CA SER A 31 -4.64 -1.51 4.17
C SER A 31 -3.50 -2.54 4.04
N PRO A 32 -2.23 -2.13 3.92
CA PRO A 32 -1.72 -0.76 3.90
C PRO A 32 -1.70 -0.10 2.51
N VAL A 33 -1.58 1.24 2.52
CA VAL A 33 -1.17 2.00 1.34
C VAL A 33 0.33 1.81 1.14
N MET A 34 0.71 1.21 0.02
CA MET A 34 2.10 0.99 -0.39
C MET A 34 2.55 1.97 -1.49
N ASP A 35 1.71 2.95 -1.81
CA ASP A 35 2.07 4.04 -2.71
C ASP A 35 3.21 4.92 -2.14
N ILE A 36 4.03 5.51 -3.02
CA ILE A 36 5.13 6.42 -2.65
C ILE A 36 4.73 7.88 -2.86
N GLY A 37 4.77 8.69 -1.81
CA GLY A 37 4.31 10.08 -1.78
C GLY A 37 5.33 11.07 -2.33
N ARG A 38 5.44 11.18 -3.67
CA ARG A 38 6.37 12.11 -4.36
C ARG A 38 5.70 13.26 -5.10
N GLN A 39 4.37 13.37 -4.99
CA GLN A 39 3.59 14.49 -5.50
C GLN A 39 2.90 15.20 -4.31
N PRO A 40 3.46 16.30 -3.78
CA PRO A 40 2.95 16.94 -2.57
C PRO A 40 1.55 17.53 -2.70
N LEU A 41 1.12 17.82 -3.93
CA LEU A 41 -0.23 18.29 -4.22
C LEU A 41 -1.28 17.16 -4.16
N TRP A 42 -0.85 15.91 -4.13
CA TRP A 42 -1.75 14.76 -4.10
C TRP A 42 -2.47 14.63 -2.76
N PRO A 43 -3.81 14.70 -2.73
CA PRO A 43 -4.57 14.86 -1.49
C PRO A 43 -4.54 13.61 -0.57
N ARG A 44 -4.00 12.50 -1.07
CA ARG A 44 -3.90 11.22 -0.33
C ARG A 44 -2.47 10.92 0.12
N LEU A 45 -1.53 11.87 -0.03
CA LEU A 45 -0.13 11.71 0.37
C LEU A 45 0.02 11.27 1.83
N TRP A 46 -0.83 11.79 2.72
CA TRP A 46 -0.81 11.49 4.15
C TRP A 46 -1.18 10.05 4.51
N GLU A 47 -1.75 9.28 3.58
CA GLU A 47 -2.02 7.85 3.76
C GLU A 47 -0.76 6.99 3.58
N THR A 48 0.28 7.54 2.92
CA THR A 48 1.52 6.82 2.60
C THR A 48 2.51 6.81 3.78
N TYR A 49 3.59 6.04 3.62
CA TYR A 49 4.74 6.12 4.50
C TYR A 49 5.78 7.18 4.07
N GLY A 50 5.42 8.11 3.18
CA GLY A 50 6.30 9.15 2.66
C GLY A 50 6.93 8.81 1.31
N GLU A 51 8.08 9.42 1.02
CA GLU A 51 8.72 9.41 -0.31
C GLU A 51 9.85 8.39 -0.49
N ASP A 52 10.27 7.75 0.60
CA ASP A 52 11.40 6.81 0.62
C ASP A 52 10.94 5.35 0.52
N VAL A 53 11.52 4.64 -0.45
CA VAL A 53 11.16 3.26 -0.78
C VAL A 53 11.52 2.31 0.35
N HIS A 54 12.69 2.48 0.96
CA HIS A 54 13.16 1.60 2.00
C HIS A 54 12.29 1.72 3.25
N LEU A 55 12.09 2.95 3.74
CA LEU A 55 11.24 3.25 4.90
C LEU A 55 9.81 2.74 4.69
N ALA A 56 9.20 3.04 3.54
CA ALA A 56 7.85 2.58 3.24
C ALA A 56 7.74 1.05 3.18
N SER A 57 8.73 0.37 2.58
CA SER A 57 8.78 -1.08 2.52
C SER A 57 8.91 -1.72 3.91
N VAL A 58 9.79 -1.17 4.76
CA VAL A 58 10.03 -1.67 6.13
C VAL A 58 8.78 -1.49 6.98
N LEU A 59 8.20 -0.29 7.02
CA LEU A 59 7.04 0.00 7.86
C LEU A 59 5.79 -0.73 7.37
N GLY A 60 5.52 -0.70 6.06
CA GLY A 60 4.38 -1.42 5.47
C GLY A 60 4.48 -2.94 5.70
N THR A 61 5.67 -3.53 5.56
CA THR A 61 5.90 -4.95 5.89
C THR A 61 5.61 -5.25 7.35
N SER A 62 6.06 -4.40 8.27
CA SER A 62 5.79 -4.56 9.71
C SER A 62 4.29 -4.46 10.03
N PHE A 63 3.59 -3.48 9.44
CA PHE A 63 2.14 -3.37 9.55
C PHE A 63 1.45 -4.65 9.08
N ILE A 64 1.82 -5.16 7.90
CA ILE A 64 1.22 -6.39 7.34
C ILE A 64 1.38 -7.54 8.32
N LYS A 65 2.59 -7.82 8.79
CA LYS A 65 2.87 -8.91 9.74
C LYS A 65 2.07 -8.78 11.03
N GLY A 66 1.97 -7.57 11.58
CA GLY A 66 1.16 -7.32 12.78
C GLY A 66 -0.33 -7.56 12.55
N HIS A 67 -0.84 -7.13 11.40
CA HIS A 67 -2.25 -7.14 11.05
C HIS A 67 -2.80 -8.54 10.74
N GLN A 68 -2.13 -9.27 9.85
CA GLN A 68 -2.65 -10.55 9.35
C GLN A 68 -2.06 -11.77 10.07
N GLY A 69 -0.87 -11.66 10.67
CA GLY A 69 -0.15 -12.80 11.23
C GLY A 69 0.11 -13.91 10.21
N ASP A 70 0.39 -15.12 10.69
CA ASP A 70 0.64 -16.30 9.84
C ASP A 70 -0.60 -17.22 9.74
N ASP A 71 -1.64 -16.96 10.54
CA ASP A 71 -2.90 -17.72 10.57
C ASP A 71 -4.10 -16.77 10.40
N PHE A 72 -4.71 -16.79 9.21
CA PHE A 72 -5.88 -15.97 8.90
C PHE A 72 -7.17 -16.42 9.60
N SER A 73 -7.19 -17.60 10.21
CA SER A 73 -8.32 -18.06 11.01
C SER A 73 -8.31 -17.51 12.43
N ALA A 74 -7.18 -16.94 12.87
CA ALA A 74 -7.04 -16.39 14.21
C ALA A 74 -8.08 -15.28 14.45
N PRO A 75 -8.78 -15.29 15.60
CA PRO A 75 -9.93 -14.42 15.83
C PRO A 75 -9.56 -12.93 15.91
N ASN A 76 -8.29 -12.61 16.16
CA ASN A 76 -7.74 -11.25 16.28
C ASN A 76 -6.88 -10.82 15.08
N LYS A 77 -6.88 -11.58 13.98
CA LYS A 77 -6.13 -11.26 12.76
C LYS A 77 -7.08 -11.04 11.59
N ALA A 78 -6.67 -10.21 10.63
CA ALA A 78 -7.42 -9.99 9.41
C ALA A 78 -6.47 -9.89 8.21
N PRO A 79 -6.82 -10.47 7.04
CA PRO A 79 -6.05 -10.33 5.82
C PRO A 79 -5.90 -8.85 5.42
N THR A 80 -4.72 -8.51 4.90
CA THR A 80 -4.42 -7.19 4.34
C THR A 80 -4.76 -7.12 2.85
N CYS A 81 -4.85 -5.89 2.34
CA CYS A 81 -5.01 -5.60 0.92
C CYS A 81 -4.14 -4.41 0.56
N LEU A 82 -3.04 -4.68 -0.16
CA LEU A 82 -2.12 -3.63 -0.60
C LEU A 82 -2.85 -2.67 -1.53
N LYS A 83 -2.59 -1.36 -1.43
CA LYS A 83 -3.19 -0.38 -2.34
C LYS A 83 -2.30 0.84 -2.60
N HIS A 84 -2.45 1.56 -3.70
CA HIS A 84 -3.32 1.28 -4.86
C HIS A 84 -2.44 0.89 -6.05
N TYR A 85 -2.49 -0.36 -6.47
CA TYR A 85 -1.52 -0.92 -7.40
C TYR A 85 -1.81 -0.55 -8.86
N VAL A 86 -0.98 0.25 -9.55
CA VAL A 86 0.21 0.97 -9.07
C VAL A 86 0.27 2.38 -9.68
N GLY A 87 1.10 3.25 -9.10
CA GLY A 87 1.40 4.59 -9.63
C GLY A 87 0.37 5.68 -9.26
N TYR A 88 -0.61 5.34 -8.42
CA TYR A 88 -1.73 6.22 -8.07
C TYR A 88 -1.28 7.52 -7.37
N SER A 89 -0.17 7.47 -6.64
CA SER A 89 0.37 8.61 -5.89
C SER A 89 1.14 9.64 -6.69
N PHE A 90 1.29 9.45 -7.99
CA PHE A 90 2.08 10.34 -8.84
C PHE A 90 1.30 10.95 -10.02
N PRO A 91 0.10 11.52 -9.79
CA PRO A 91 -0.59 12.25 -10.84
C PRO A 91 0.19 13.49 -11.24
N ILE A 92 0.22 13.79 -12.54
CA ILE A 92 1.04 14.89 -13.07
C ILE A 92 0.67 16.26 -12.49
N ASN A 93 -0.62 16.48 -12.23
CA ASN A 93 -1.15 17.75 -11.75
C ASN A 93 -1.50 17.74 -10.24
N GLY A 94 -1.19 16.64 -9.53
CA GLY A 94 -1.51 16.49 -8.11
C GLY A 94 -2.98 16.21 -7.80
N LYS A 95 -3.91 16.27 -8.75
CA LYS A 95 -5.32 16.00 -8.47
C LYS A 95 -5.56 14.50 -8.39
N ASP A 96 -6.45 14.11 -7.48
CA ASP A 96 -6.81 12.72 -7.31
C ASP A 96 -7.43 12.12 -8.58
N ARG A 97 -7.10 10.84 -8.86
CA ARG A 97 -7.55 10.08 -10.03
C ARG A 97 -7.30 10.75 -11.38
N THR A 98 -6.23 11.54 -11.51
CA THR A 98 -5.80 12.09 -12.80
C THR A 98 -4.60 11.32 -13.35
N PRO A 99 -4.29 11.45 -14.66
CA PRO A 99 -3.20 10.72 -15.30
C PRO A 99 -1.87 10.82 -14.56
N ALA A 100 -1.22 9.68 -14.40
CA ALA A 100 0.17 9.57 -13.97
C ALA A 100 1.04 9.16 -15.18
N TRP A 101 2.16 9.84 -15.37
CA TRP A 101 3.16 9.48 -16.38
C TRP A 101 4.43 9.03 -15.68
N ILE A 102 4.71 7.73 -15.75
CA ILE A 102 5.76 7.10 -14.94
C ILE A 102 6.59 6.19 -15.83
N GLY A 103 7.73 6.70 -16.30
CA GLY A 103 8.65 5.88 -17.10
C GLY A 103 9.10 4.62 -16.36
N GLU A 104 9.32 3.54 -17.12
CA GLU A 104 9.61 2.19 -16.60
C GLU A 104 10.70 2.15 -15.51
N ARG A 105 11.78 2.94 -15.67
CA ARG A 105 12.85 3.04 -14.69
C ARG A 105 12.34 3.58 -13.35
N MET A 106 11.60 4.68 -13.39
CA MET A 106 11.03 5.30 -12.19
C MET A 106 10.01 4.37 -11.53
N LEU A 107 9.20 3.70 -12.34
CA LEU A 107 8.22 2.71 -11.88
C LEU A 107 8.90 1.57 -11.09
N ARG A 108 9.96 0.99 -11.63
CA ARG A 108 10.72 -0.11 -11.01
C ARG A 108 11.58 0.32 -9.83
N GLU A 109 12.13 1.53 -9.86
CA GLU A 109 12.99 2.03 -8.78
C GLU A 109 12.19 2.51 -7.57
N TYR A 110 11.01 3.10 -7.78
CA TYR A 110 10.29 3.77 -6.69
C TYR A 110 8.91 3.18 -6.37
N PHE A 111 8.10 2.83 -7.37
CA PHE A 111 6.68 2.56 -7.13
C PHE A 111 6.35 1.07 -6.97
N LEU A 112 7.04 0.17 -7.66
CA LEU A 112 6.84 -1.27 -7.55
C LEU A 112 7.47 -1.91 -6.29
N PRO A 113 8.66 -1.50 -5.81
CA PRO A 113 9.34 -2.24 -4.74
C PRO A 113 8.57 -2.32 -3.43
N THR A 114 7.77 -1.32 -3.09
CA THR A 114 6.93 -1.33 -1.89
C THR A 114 5.81 -2.37 -1.98
N PHE A 115 5.16 -2.50 -3.15
CA PHE A 115 4.17 -3.56 -3.38
C PHE A 115 4.84 -4.94 -3.40
N GLU A 116 6.01 -5.08 -4.01
CA GLU A 116 6.80 -6.31 -3.96
C GLU A 116 7.11 -6.72 -2.51
N ALA A 117 7.52 -5.76 -1.66
CA ALA A 117 7.75 -6.00 -0.24
C ALA A 117 6.46 -6.47 0.47
N GLY A 118 5.32 -5.84 0.18
CA GLY A 118 4.03 -6.25 0.75
C GLY A 118 3.57 -7.65 0.31
N VAL A 119 3.81 -8.01 -0.95
CA VAL A 119 3.54 -9.36 -1.48
C VAL A 119 4.46 -10.38 -0.82
N LYS A 120 5.76 -10.10 -0.72
CA LYS A 120 6.74 -10.96 -0.02
C LYS A 120 6.45 -11.08 1.48
N ALA A 121 5.81 -10.08 2.09
CA ALA A 121 5.32 -10.13 3.46
C ALA A 121 4.08 -11.02 3.64
N GLY A 122 3.51 -11.52 2.55
CA GLY A 122 2.39 -12.46 2.55
C GLY A 122 1.01 -11.82 2.40
N SER A 123 0.91 -10.54 2.01
CA SER A 123 -0.39 -9.90 1.78
C SER A 123 -1.18 -10.68 0.72
N PRO A 124 -2.41 -11.14 1.02
CA PRO A 124 -3.14 -12.05 0.13
C PRO A 124 -3.90 -11.33 -0.98
N THR A 125 -4.09 -10.02 -0.88
CA THR A 125 -4.94 -9.27 -1.82
C THR A 125 -4.31 -7.93 -2.19
N ILE A 126 -4.74 -7.40 -3.33
CA ILE A 126 -4.28 -6.13 -3.86
C ILE A 126 -5.45 -5.36 -4.46
N MET A 127 -5.55 -4.07 -4.13
CA MET A 127 -6.52 -3.15 -4.69
C MET A 127 -5.86 -2.37 -5.82
N VAL A 128 -6.43 -2.48 -7.00
CA VAL A 128 -5.92 -1.87 -8.22
C VAL A 128 -6.11 -0.35 -8.17
N ASN A 129 -5.16 0.37 -8.76
CA ASN A 129 -5.23 1.80 -8.99
C ASN A 129 -6.47 2.14 -9.84
N SER A 130 -7.31 3.04 -9.31
CA SER A 130 -8.51 3.53 -9.98
C SER A 130 -8.26 4.56 -11.09
N SER A 131 -7.03 5.05 -11.25
CA SER A 131 -6.60 5.96 -12.32
C SER A 131 -5.93 5.21 -13.48
N GLU A 132 -5.32 5.95 -14.41
CA GLU A 132 -4.41 5.41 -15.41
C GLU A 132 -2.93 5.68 -15.08
N VAL A 133 -2.06 4.86 -15.67
CA VAL A 133 -0.62 5.11 -15.79
C VAL A 133 -0.25 5.01 -17.26
N ASP A 134 0.40 6.04 -17.80
CA ASP A 134 0.84 6.13 -19.20
C ASP A 134 -0.28 5.82 -20.22
N GLY A 135 -1.49 6.33 -19.98
CA GLY A 135 -2.63 6.18 -20.90
C GLY A 135 -3.42 4.88 -20.75
N ILE A 136 -3.09 4.00 -19.80
CA ILE A 136 -3.77 2.72 -19.59
C ILE A 136 -4.41 2.70 -18.18
N PRO A 137 -5.75 2.62 -18.08
CA PRO A 137 -6.45 2.46 -16.79
C PRO A 137 -5.96 1.22 -16.03
N GLY A 138 -5.72 1.34 -14.72
CA GLY A 138 -5.14 0.27 -13.91
C GLY A 138 -5.92 -1.05 -14.01
N HIS A 139 -7.24 -1.00 -13.94
CA HIS A 139 -8.11 -2.17 -14.07
C HIS A 139 -8.08 -2.85 -15.45
N ALA A 140 -7.55 -2.19 -16.49
CA ALA A 140 -7.40 -2.73 -17.84
C ALA A 140 -5.93 -3.05 -18.18
N ASN A 141 -5.00 -2.86 -17.25
CA ASN A 141 -3.57 -2.95 -17.52
C ASN A 141 -3.03 -4.38 -17.35
N TYR A 142 -3.05 -5.15 -18.44
CA TYR A 142 -2.54 -6.54 -18.46
C TYR A 142 -1.10 -6.65 -17.95
N LYS A 143 -0.20 -5.74 -18.40
CA LYS A 143 1.22 -5.76 -18.02
C LYS A 143 1.45 -5.72 -16.51
N TYR A 144 0.58 -5.05 -15.75
CA TYR A 144 0.73 -4.94 -14.30
C TYR A 144 -0.03 -6.03 -13.55
N LEU A 145 -1.17 -6.48 -14.06
CA LEU A 145 -2.07 -7.40 -13.36
C LEU A 145 -1.81 -8.90 -13.63
N THR A 146 -0.96 -9.24 -14.60
CA THR A 146 -0.61 -10.63 -14.96
C THR A 146 0.89 -10.78 -15.17
#